data_AF-A0A819TJF5-F1
#
_entry.id   AF-A0A819TJF5-F1
#
_cell.length_a   1.000
_cell.length_b   1.000
_cell.length_c   1.000
_cell.angle_alpha   90.00
_cell.angle_beta   90.00
_cell.angle_gamma   90.00
#
_symmetry.space_group_name_H-M   'P 1'
#
loop_
_entity.id
_entity.type
_entity.pdbx_description
1 polymer ?
#
loop_
_entity_poly.entity_id
_entity_poly.type
_entity_poly.pdbx_seq_one_letter_code
_entity_poly.pdbx_strand_id
1 'polypeptide(L)'
;MLLRAIRYCSSFQVYLDEREKLRMTLLLNKYPNKFIDEQFNNVLIKLNIDQSLNNINYNIFRQQVINAPIKEKVSVDYRKTIFVHFTYCS
;
A
#
# COMPACT_ATOMS: atom_id res chain seq x y z
N MET A 1 -2.49 -2.57 -1.43
CA MET A 1 -3.74 -2.30 -0.68
C MET A 1 -3.59 -1.13 0.29
N LEU A 2 -2.52 -1.04 1.09
CA LEU A 2 -2.32 0.07 2.04
C LEU A 2 -2.29 1.48 1.38
N LEU A 3 -1.63 1.63 0.22
CA LEU A 3 -1.65 2.88 -0.57
C LEU A 3 -3.08 3.35 -0.88
N ARG A 4 -3.98 2.41 -1.17
CA ARG A 4 -5.39 2.68 -1.46
C ARG A 4 -6.11 3.22 -0.22
N ALA A 5 -5.81 2.66 0.95
CA ALA A 5 -6.36 3.13 2.21
C ALA A 5 -5.95 4.59 2.48
N ILE A 6 -4.66 4.93 2.36
CA ILE A 6 -4.17 6.32 2.54
C ILE A 6 -4.85 7.29 1.56
N ARG A 7 -5.05 6.87 0.30
CA ARG A 7 -5.66 7.73 -0.73
C ARG A 7 -7.14 8.02 -0.47
N TYR A 8 -7.92 7.02 -0.06
CA TYR A 8 -9.38 7.13 -0.01
C TYR A 8 -9.95 7.43 1.38
N CYS A 9 -9.25 7.07 2.47
CA CYS A 9 -9.75 7.35 3.82
C CYS A 9 -9.64 8.84 4.10
N SER A 10 -10.76 9.48 4.44
CA SER A 10 -10.85 10.93 4.66
C SER A 10 -10.30 11.37 6.03
N SER A 11 -10.32 10.48 7.02
CA SER A 11 -9.80 10.75 8.36
C SER A 11 -8.76 9.70 8.77
N PHE A 12 -7.89 10.07 9.72
CA PHE A 12 -6.89 9.17 10.27
C PHE A 12 -7.52 7.94 10.96
N GLN A 13 -8.66 8.12 11.64
CA GLN A 13 -9.36 7.02 12.29
C GLN A 13 -9.85 5.97 11.28
N VAL A 14 -10.47 6.41 10.18
CA VAL A 14 -10.94 5.49 9.13
C VAL A 14 -9.76 4.77 8.48
N TYR A 15 -8.62 5.45 8.33
CA TYR A 15 -7.39 4.83 7.86
C TYR A 15 -6.88 3.73 8.81
N LEU A 16 -6.90 3.97 10.13
CA LEU A 16 -6.51 2.95 11.11
C LEU A 16 -7.42 1.73 11.04
N ASP A 17 -8.73 1.93 10.98
CA ASP A 17 -9.70 0.84 10.88
C ASP A 17 -9.47 0.00 9.62
N GLU A 18 -9.25 0.65 8.47
CA GLU A 18 -8.93 -0.05 7.22
C GLU A 18 -7.57 -0.76 7.27
N ARG A 19 -6.57 -0.16 7.91
CA ARG A 19 -5.26 -0.80 8.10
C ARG A 19 -5.37 -2.06 8.95
N GLU A 20 -6.15 -2.04 10.02
CA GLU A 20 -6.38 -3.21 10.88
C GLU A 20 -7.16 -4.31 10.16
N LYS A 21 -8.19 -3.96 9.37
CA LYS A 21 -8.88 -4.93 8.51
C LYS A 21 -7.93 -5.59 7.51
N LEU A 22 -7.05 -4.82 6.89
CA LEU A 22 -6.04 -5.34 5.97
C LEU A 22 -5.06 -6.28 6.70
N ARG A 23 -4.57 -5.88 7.88
CA ARG A 23 -3.68 -6.71 8.72
C ARG A 23 -4.37 -8.02 9.08
N MET A 24 -5.61 -7.96 9.58
CA MET A 24 -6.40 -9.13 9.95
C MET A 24 -6.58 -10.09 8.77
N THR A 25 -6.92 -9.56 7.59
CA THR A 25 -7.09 -10.39 6.38
C THR A 25 -5.79 -11.11 6.00
N LEU A 26 -4.63 -10.44 6.11
CA LEU A 26 -3.34 -11.06 5.82
C LEU A 26 -2.98 -12.13 6.87
N LEU A 27 -3.29 -11.89 8.14
CA LEU A 27 -3.08 -12.89 9.19
C LEU A 27 -3.95 -14.13 9.01
N LEU A 28 -5.21 -13.95 8.62
CA LEU A 28 -6.13 -15.05 8.30
C LEU A 28 -5.61 -15.89 7.12
N ASN A 29 -4.92 -15.25 6.18
CA ASN A 29 -4.22 -15.92 5.06
C ASN A 29 -2.84 -16.52 5.46
N LYS A 30 -2.55 -16.60 6.77
CA LYS A 30 -1.32 -17.21 7.32
C LYS A 30 -0.02 -16.54 6.86
N TYR A 31 -0.04 -15.28 6.48
CA TYR A 31 1.19 -14.52 6.23
C TYR A 31 1.92 -14.25 7.56
N PRO A 32 3.26 -14.40 7.63
CA PRO A 32 4.02 -14.09 8.84
C PRO A 32 3.88 -12.63 9.26
N ASN A 33 3.77 -12.37 10.57
CA ASN A 33 3.67 -11.00 11.13
C ASN A 33 4.77 -10.06 10.60
N LYS A 34 6.04 -10.52 10.67
CA LYS A 34 7.20 -9.75 10.21
C LYS A 34 7.07 -9.36 8.74
N PHE A 35 6.60 -10.27 7.89
CA PHE A 35 6.40 -10.01 6.47
C PHE A 35 5.32 -8.93 6.26
N ILE A 36 4.21 -8.99 7.00
CA ILE A 36 3.13 -7.99 6.90
C ILE A 36 3.65 -6.60 7.29
N ASP A 37 4.37 -6.51 8.41
CA ASP A 37 4.93 -5.25 8.89
C ASP A 37 5.96 -4.67 7.89
N GLU A 38 6.83 -5.52 7.33
CA GLU A 38 7.75 -5.13 6.25
C GLU A 38 7.00 -4.62 5.01
N GLN A 39 5.93 -5.29 4.57
CA GLN A 39 5.14 -4.83 3.43
C GLN A 39 4.49 -3.46 3.67
N PHE A 40 4.00 -3.22 4.89
CA PHE A 40 3.41 -1.93 5.24
C PHE A 40 4.47 -0.82 5.27
N ASN A 41 5.62 -1.09 5.89
CA ASN A 41 6.74 -0.15 5.93
C ASN A 41 7.27 0.15 4.52
N ASN A 42 7.39 -0.86 3.66
CA ASN A 42 7.81 -0.68 2.27
C ASN A 42 6.89 0.25 1.49
N VAL A 43 5.58 0.25 1.77
CA VAL A 43 4.65 1.19 1.15
C VAL A 43 4.88 2.62 1.66
N LEU A 44 5.12 2.80 2.96
CA LEU A 44 5.40 4.12 3.54
C LEU A 44 6.73 4.70 3.01
N ILE A 45 7.78 3.89 2.95
CA ILE A 45 9.09 4.27 2.39
C ILE A 45 8.95 4.67 0.92
N LYS A 46 8.19 3.91 0.12
CA LYS A 46 7.93 4.25 -1.29
C LYS A 46 7.18 5.57 -1.49
N LEU A 47 6.51 6.05 -0.44
CA LEU A 47 5.82 7.34 -0.41
C LEU A 47 6.67 8.45 0.22
N ASN A 48 7.94 8.18 0.57
CA ASN A 48 8.82 9.08 1.32
C ASN A 48 8.21 9.52 2.66
N ILE A 49 7.51 8.60 3.33
CA ILE A 49 6.92 8.83 4.65
C ILE A 49 7.85 8.18 5.68
N ASP A 50 8.82 8.96 6.16
CA ASP A 50 9.83 8.51 7.13
C ASP A 50 9.36 8.68 8.59
N GLN A 51 8.18 9.27 8.79
CA GLN A 51 7.58 9.54 10.10
C GLN A 51 6.34 8.68 10.31
N SER A 52 6.04 8.37 11.58
CA SER A 52 4.78 7.70 11.91
C SER A 52 3.58 8.59 11.57
N LEU A 53 2.60 8.01 10.87
CA LEU A 53 1.34 8.68 10.58
C LEU A 53 0.55 8.88 11.89
N ASN A 54 0.08 10.09 12.09
CA ASN A 54 -0.75 10.51 13.21
C ASN A 54 -1.86 11.46 12.71
N ASN A 55 -2.77 11.84 13.60
CA ASN A 55 -3.90 12.69 13.22
C ASN A 55 -3.49 14.07 12.66
N ILE A 56 -2.30 14.57 13.02
CA ILE A 56 -1.81 15.90 12.63
C ILE A 56 -1.25 15.85 11.21
N ASN A 57 -0.42 14.85 10.91
CA ASN A 57 0.31 14.77 9.64
C ASN A 57 -0.42 13.96 8.56
N TYR A 58 -1.44 13.16 8.92
CA TYR A 58 -2.13 12.26 8.00
C TYR A 58 -2.66 12.97 6.76
N ASN A 59 -3.33 14.12 6.93
CA ASN A 59 -3.89 14.88 5.82
C ASN A 59 -2.82 15.38 4.85
N ILE A 60 -1.64 15.75 5.35
CA ILE A 60 -0.52 16.22 4.51
C ILE A 60 -0.05 15.08 3.60
N PHE A 61 0.24 13.92 4.19
CA PHE A 61 0.70 12.75 3.44
C PHE A 61 -0.38 12.21 2.49
N ARG A 62 -1.66 12.24 2.89
CA ARG A 62 -2.78 11.89 2.02
C ARG A 62 -2.83 12.78 0.78
N GLN A 63 -2.65 14.10 0.94
CA GLN A 63 -2.64 15.02 -0.21
C GLN A 63 -1.44 14.76 -1.12
N GLN A 64 -0.26 14.47 -0.57
CA GLN A 64 0.90 14.06 -1.37
C GLN A 64 0.62 12.81 -2.20
N VAL A 65 -0.04 11.81 -1.62
CA VAL A 65 -0.44 10.57 -2.33
C VAL A 65 -1.46 10.85 -3.43
N ILE A 66 -2.41 11.75 -3.20
CA ILE A 66 -3.45 12.11 -4.18
C ILE A 66 -2.85 12.89 -5.35
N ASN A 67 -1.94 13.82 -5.05
CA ASN A 67 -1.30 14.72 -6.01
C ASN A 67 -0.09 14.11 -6.70
N ALA A 68 0.28 12.86 -6.35
CA ALA A 68 1.39 12.17 -6.97
C ALA A 68 1.17 12.10 -8.50
N PRO A 69 2.19 12.45 -9.31
CA PRO A 69 2.05 12.46 -10.76
C PRO A 69 1.67 11.07 -11.26
N ILE A 70 0.73 11.03 -12.20
CA ILE A 70 0.34 9.80 -12.88
C ILE A 70 1.57 9.30 -13.62
N LYS A 71 2.17 8.20 -13.15
CA LYS A 71 3.23 7.53 -13.91
C LYS A 71 2.63 7.01 -15.20
N GLU A 72 3.09 7.53 -16.33
CA GLU A 72 2.76 6.97 -17.63
C GLU A 72 3.17 5.50 -17.65
N LYS A 73 2.25 4.64 -18.08
CA LYS A 73 2.57 3.23 -18.28
C LYS A 73 3.55 3.15 -19.43
N VAL A 74 4.77 2.69 -19.15
CA VAL A 74 5.76 2.38 -20.19
C VAL A 74 5.15 1.33 -21.12
N SER A 75 5.28 1.54 -22.43
CA SER A 75 4.85 0.54 -23.41
C SER A 75 5.67 -0.73 -23.25
N VAL A 76 4.99 -1.88 -23.15
CA VAL A 76 5.66 -3.18 -23.03
C VAL A 76 5.93 -3.74 -24.42
N ASP A 77 7.18 -4.09 -24.70
CA ASP A 77 7.54 -4.88 -25.88
C ASP A 77 7.32 -6.38 -25.62
N TYR A 78 6.21 -6.91 -26.11
CA TYR A 78 5.82 -8.32 -25.98
C TYR A 78 6.68 -9.29 -26.79
N ARG A 79 7.56 -8.80 -27.68
CA ARG A 79 8.55 -9.67 -28.35
C ARG A 79 9.70 -10.06 -27.44
N LYS A 80 9.95 -9.27 -26.39
CA LYS A 80 11.07 -9.44 -25.46
C LYS A 80 10.63 -9.80 -24.04
N THR A 81 9.39 -9.48 -23.69
CA THR A 81 8.90 -9.57 -22.32
C THR A 81 7.67 -10.47 -22.24
N ILE A 82 7.71 -11.47 -21.36
CA ILE A 82 6.57 -12.33 -21.03
C ILE A 82 6.26 -12.13 -19.55
N PHE A 83 5.00 -11.88 -19.22
CA PHE A 83 4.53 -11.87 -17.84
C PHE A 83 3.94 -13.23 -17.50
N VAL A 84 4.49 -13.87 -16.46
CA VAL A 84 3.95 -15.12 -15.93
C VAL A 84 3.44 -14.86 -14.53
N HIS A 85 2.16 -15.14 -14.31
CA HIS A 85 1.54 -15.04 -13.00
C HIS A 85 1.33 -16.44 -12.43
N PHE A 86 2.00 -16.74 -11.32
CA PHE A 86 1.78 -17.98 -10.59
C PHE A 86 0.80 -17.74 -9.45
N THR A 87 -0.25 -18.54 -9.43
CA THR A 87 -1.18 -18.63 -8.30
C THR A 87 -1.08 -20.05 -7.76
N TYR A 88 -0.67 -20.15 -6.49
CA TYR A 88 -0.66 -21.43 -5.78
C TYR A 88 -2.04 -21.63 -5.16
N CYS A 89 -2.78 -22.65 -5.62
CA CYS A 89 -4.02 -23.07 -4.99
C CYS A 89 -3.75 -24.30 -4.13
N SER A 90 -4.15 -24.21 -2.86
CA SER A 90 -4.22 -25.34 -1.91
C SER A 90 -5.53 -26.07 -2.03
#